data_AF-A0A0R0G523-F1
#
_entry.id   AF-A0A0R0G523-F1
#
_cell.length_a   1.000
_cell.length_b   1.000
_cell.length_c   1.000
_cell.angle_alpha   90.00
_cell.angle_beta   90.00
_cell.angle_gamma   90.00
#
_symmetry.space_group_name_H-M   'P 1'
#
loop_
_entity.id
_entity.type
_entity.pdbx_description
1 polymer ?
#
loop_
_entity_poly.entity_id
_entity_poly.type
_entity_poly.pdbx_seq_one_letter_code
_entity_poly.pdbx_strand_id
1 'polypeptide(L)'
;MNLTNHPPPPPTSLANPWTSSLPARDTQNLKTKEGSEKETLHEKSKDIYFKYICIQVITYHTYISKELLLKDPSAPHGVQLLIEDYPYASNGLEIWDAIKSWVEEYVSFYYKSAEELQKDPELQAWWKELVEMGHGDFKDKPWWQKMQTREELVEAFATLIWIASALHAAVNFGQYPYGETLIDLTVIEILSRHASDEFYLGQRDGEAFKRFGKNLEEIEKKLIEKNNDETLRNRYGPAKMP
;
A
#
# COMPACT_ATOMS: atom_id res chain seq x y z
N MET A 1 -20.49 24.25 21.14
CA MET A 1 -19.70 24.13 19.89
C MET A 1 -19.58 22.65 19.61
N ASN A 2 -19.99 22.24 18.41
CA ASN A 2 -20.38 20.86 18.07
C ASN A 2 -19.15 19.95 17.90
N LEU A 3 -19.02 18.91 18.74
CA LEU A 3 -17.86 18.00 18.86
C LEU A 3 -17.97 16.74 17.97
N THR A 4 -18.50 16.83 16.74
CA THR A 4 -18.90 15.61 15.99
C THR A 4 -18.58 15.57 14.50
N ASN A 5 -17.67 16.40 13.96
CA ASN A 5 -17.41 16.45 12.51
C ASN A 5 -16.01 15.99 12.05
N HIS A 6 -15.20 15.38 12.92
CA HIS A 6 -13.93 14.82 12.47
C HIS A 6 -14.19 13.55 11.63
N PRO A 7 -13.63 13.44 10.41
CA PRO A 7 -13.59 12.15 9.74
C PRO A 7 -12.77 11.22 10.64
N PRO A 8 -13.27 10.03 11.00
CA PRO A 8 -12.38 9.01 11.51
C PRO A 8 -11.26 8.83 10.48
N PRO A 9 -10.00 8.60 10.87
CA PRO A 9 -8.99 8.18 9.91
C PRO A 9 -9.59 7.06 9.05
N PRO A 10 -9.37 7.05 7.72
CA PRO A 10 -9.84 5.94 6.90
C PRO A 10 -9.40 4.67 7.62
N PRO A 11 -10.30 3.70 7.84
CA PRO A 11 -10.11 2.70 8.89
C PRO A 11 -8.89 1.85 8.60
N THR A 12 -7.72 2.29 9.09
CA THR A 12 -6.50 1.50 9.20
C THR A 12 -6.64 0.51 10.36
N SER A 13 -7.56 0.78 11.30
CA SER A 13 -7.87 -0.03 12.48
C SER A 13 -8.86 -1.18 12.24
N LEU A 14 -9.29 -1.40 10.99
CA LEU A 14 -9.96 -2.64 10.57
C LEU A 14 -9.28 -3.29 9.36
N ALA A 15 -7.99 -2.99 9.15
CA ALA A 15 -7.13 -3.95 8.49
C ALA A 15 -7.25 -5.24 9.30
N ASN A 16 -7.66 -6.33 8.64
CA ASN A 16 -7.69 -7.72 9.09
C ASN A 16 -7.46 -7.93 10.61
N PRO A 17 -8.33 -8.57 11.41
CA PRO A 17 -8.08 -8.85 12.84
C PRO A 17 -6.70 -9.48 13.16
N TRP A 18 -6.01 -9.97 12.12
CA TRP A 18 -4.63 -10.40 12.11
C TRP A 18 -3.54 -9.30 12.10
N THR A 19 -3.82 -8.03 11.83
CA THR A 19 -2.79 -6.98 11.60
C THR A 19 -1.99 -6.56 12.82
N SER A 20 -2.60 -6.59 14.01
CA SER A 20 -1.86 -6.45 15.28
C SER A 20 -1.35 -7.78 15.82
N SER A 21 -2.03 -8.88 15.49
CA SER A 21 -1.78 -10.19 16.10
C SER A 21 -0.75 -11.05 15.34
N LEU A 22 -0.60 -10.92 14.03
CA LEU A 22 0.46 -11.58 13.25
C LEU A 22 1.84 -11.02 13.61
N PRO A 23 2.10 -9.70 13.57
CA PRO A 23 3.41 -9.18 13.97
C PRO A 23 3.75 -9.51 15.43
N ALA A 24 2.74 -9.54 16.33
CA ALA A 24 2.91 -9.94 17.72
C ALA A 24 3.28 -11.43 17.86
N ARG A 25 2.61 -12.32 17.13
CA ARG A 25 2.92 -13.76 17.08
C ARG A 25 4.30 -14.02 16.47
N ASP A 26 4.64 -13.35 15.38
CA ASP A 26 5.94 -13.46 14.72
C ASP A 26 7.06 -12.99 15.64
N THR A 27 6.86 -11.86 16.34
CA THR A 27 7.81 -11.36 17.33
C THR A 27 8.02 -12.35 18.48
N GLN A 28 6.96 -13.01 18.95
CA GLN A 28 7.04 -14.02 20.01
C GLN A 28 7.76 -15.31 19.56
N ASN A 29 7.49 -15.76 18.34
CA ASN A 29 8.12 -16.94 17.74
C ASN A 29 9.59 -16.71 17.34
N LEU A 30 9.95 -15.48 16.94
CA LEU A 30 11.32 -15.10 16.59
C LEU A 30 12.19 -14.94 17.83
N LYS A 31 11.66 -14.38 18.93
CA LYS A 31 12.40 -14.20 20.20
C LYS A 31 12.71 -15.52 20.93
N THR A 32 12.02 -16.61 20.60
CA THR A 32 12.14 -17.89 21.31
C THR A 32 13.14 -18.87 20.66
N LYS A 33 13.78 -18.51 19.53
CA LYS A 33 14.83 -19.32 18.89
C LYS A 33 16.19 -18.61 18.98
N GLU A 34 17.03 -19.05 19.92
CA GLU A 34 18.35 -18.52 20.25
C GLU A 34 19.38 -18.63 19.09
N GLY A 35 20.16 -17.56 18.86
CA GLY A 35 21.36 -17.54 18.01
C GLY A 35 21.77 -16.13 17.56
N SER A 36 23.03 -15.73 17.78
CA SER A 36 23.59 -14.39 17.45
C SER A 36 23.57 -14.04 15.95
N GLU A 37 23.55 -15.04 15.06
CA GLU A 37 23.39 -14.85 13.61
C GLU A 37 21.97 -14.43 13.21
N LYS A 38 20.94 -14.86 13.98
CA LYS A 38 19.56 -14.44 13.71
C LYS A 38 19.27 -13.04 14.21
N GLU A 39 19.90 -12.59 15.30
CA GLU A 39 19.82 -11.20 15.74
C GLU A 39 20.42 -10.25 14.70
N THR A 40 21.54 -10.63 14.06
CA THR A 40 22.13 -9.83 12.98
C THR A 40 21.31 -9.85 11.69
N LEU A 41 20.69 -10.98 11.34
CA LEU A 41 19.73 -11.04 10.22
C LEU A 41 18.44 -10.25 10.52
N HIS A 42 17.94 -10.29 11.75
CA HIS A 42 16.76 -9.54 12.21
C HIS A 42 17.02 -8.03 12.23
N GLU A 43 18.21 -7.60 12.64
CA GLU A 43 18.57 -6.18 12.64
C GLU A 43 18.81 -5.66 11.22
N LYS A 44 19.48 -6.46 10.36
CA LYS A 44 19.59 -6.16 8.92
C LYS A 44 18.24 -6.18 8.22
N SER A 45 17.35 -7.11 8.57
CA SER A 45 16.02 -7.17 7.99
C SER A 45 15.17 -6.01 8.44
N LYS A 46 15.24 -5.56 9.70
CA LYS A 46 14.60 -4.30 10.13
C LYS A 46 15.13 -3.12 9.35
N ASP A 47 16.44 -2.95 9.23
CA ASP A 47 17.00 -1.79 8.51
C ASP A 47 16.64 -1.83 7.01
N ILE A 48 16.67 -3.01 6.38
CA ILE A 48 16.26 -3.18 4.97
C ILE A 48 14.75 -3.04 4.78
N TYR A 49 13.94 -3.70 5.60
CA TYR A 49 12.47 -3.67 5.54
C TYR A 49 11.93 -2.29 5.87
N PHE A 50 12.54 -1.60 6.84
CA PHE A 50 12.13 -0.27 7.23
C PHE A 50 12.65 0.79 6.26
N LYS A 51 13.85 0.62 5.68
CA LYS A 51 14.27 1.41 4.51
C LYS A 51 13.30 1.16 3.37
N TYR A 52 12.98 -0.08 3.03
CA TYR A 52 12.06 -0.46 1.96
C TYR A 52 10.66 0.11 2.17
N ILE A 53 10.09 -0.02 3.37
CA ILE A 53 8.80 0.57 3.73
C ILE A 53 8.88 2.08 3.70
N CYS A 54 9.86 2.73 4.34
CA CYS A 54 9.94 4.20 4.31
C CYS A 54 10.11 4.69 2.88
N ILE A 55 10.96 4.05 2.09
CA ILE A 55 11.14 4.29 0.67
C ILE A 55 9.82 4.16 -0.11
N GLN A 56 9.02 3.13 0.17
CA GLN A 56 7.72 2.90 -0.47
C GLN A 56 6.60 3.82 0.08
N VAL A 57 6.70 4.26 1.34
CA VAL A 57 5.83 5.24 2.02
C VAL A 57 5.99 6.65 1.41
N ILE A 58 7.04 6.88 0.63
CA ILE A 58 7.41 8.21 0.10
C ILE A 58 6.92 8.41 -1.34
N THR A 59 5.77 7.86 -1.73
CA THR A 59 5.11 7.97 -3.06
C THR A 59 5.46 6.83 -4.03
N TYR A 60 4.42 6.18 -4.55
CA TYR A 60 4.51 5.25 -5.68
C TYR A 60 5.25 5.89 -6.88
N HIS A 61 5.07 7.21 -7.07
CA HIS A 61 5.74 8.01 -8.10
C HIS A 61 7.26 8.18 -7.92
N THR A 62 7.86 7.84 -6.76
CA THR A 62 9.32 7.96 -6.57
C THR A 62 10.10 6.65 -6.69
N TYR A 63 9.47 5.47 -6.64
CA TYR A 63 10.22 4.23 -6.39
C TYR A 63 9.98 2.99 -7.25
N ILE A 64 9.20 3.05 -8.32
CA ILE A 64 9.71 2.37 -9.52
C ILE A 64 10.89 3.26 -9.93
N SER A 65 12.11 2.75 -9.75
CA SER A 65 13.33 3.55 -9.80
C SER A 65 13.32 4.49 -11.01
N LYS A 66 14.04 5.62 -10.92
CA LYS A 66 14.29 6.49 -12.10
C LYS A 66 14.85 5.72 -13.32
N GLU A 67 15.24 4.46 -13.14
CA GLU A 67 15.75 3.55 -14.15
C GLU A 67 14.65 2.75 -14.86
N LEU A 68 13.40 2.76 -14.37
CA LEU A 68 12.26 2.01 -14.94
C LEU A 68 11.05 2.88 -15.28
N LEU A 69 10.99 4.13 -14.80
CA LEU A 69 9.95 5.11 -15.14
C LEU A 69 10.56 6.44 -15.60
N LEU A 70 9.90 7.08 -16.55
CA LEU A 70 10.09 8.47 -16.91
C LEU A 70 8.85 9.28 -16.53
N LYS A 71 9.03 10.49 -15.99
CA LYS A 71 7.91 11.42 -15.81
C LYS A 71 7.43 11.86 -17.18
N ASP A 72 6.15 11.63 -17.46
CA ASP A 72 5.51 12.01 -18.71
C ASP A 72 4.08 12.48 -18.39
N PRO A 73 3.87 13.80 -18.26
CA PRO A 73 2.55 14.36 -18.00
C PRO A 73 1.51 14.04 -19.09
N SER A 74 1.93 13.59 -20.28
CA SER A 74 1.04 13.19 -21.36
C SER A 74 0.60 11.72 -21.26
N ALA A 75 1.30 10.91 -20.47
CA ALA A 75 0.93 9.52 -20.20
C ALA A 75 -0.26 9.45 -19.23
N PRO A 76 -1.11 8.40 -19.30
CA PRO A 76 -2.33 8.29 -18.49
C PRO A 76 -2.12 8.46 -16.98
N HIS A 77 -0.98 7.98 -16.47
CA HIS A 77 -0.64 8.01 -15.03
C HIS A 77 0.40 9.08 -14.67
N GLY A 78 0.70 10.00 -15.60
CA GLY A 78 1.76 10.99 -15.47
C GLY A 78 3.18 10.43 -15.57
N VAL A 79 3.32 9.15 -15.92
CA VAL A 79 4.60 8.44 -16.06
C VAL A 79 4.55 7.45 -17.22
N GLN A 80 5.70 7.27 -17.88
CA GLN A 80 5.93 6.26 -18.91
C GLN A 80 6.83 5.15 -18.34
N LEU A 81 6.42 3.89 -18.53
CA LEU A 81 7.25 2.73 -18.21
C LEU A 81 8.32 2.52 -19.29
N LEU A 82 9.56 2.31 -18.86
CA LEU A 82 10.66 1.93 -19.77
C LEU A 82 10.52 0.47 -20.23
N ILE A 83 9.81 -0.36 -19.46
CA ILE A 83 9.36 -1.69 -19.85
C ILE A 83 7.83 -1.63 -19.89
N GLU A 84 7.27 -1.46 -21.08
CA GLU A 84 5.82 -1.27 -21.26
C GLU A 84 5.01 -2.45 -20.69
N ASP A 85 5.41 -3.68 -21.03
CA ASP A 85 4.83 -4.91 -20.47
C ASP A 85 5.54 -5.31 -19.17
N TYR A 86 5.49 -4.45 -18.15
CA TYR A 86 5.91 -4.80 -16.80
C TYR A 86 4.65 -5.01 -15.93
N PRO A 87 4.20 -6.26 -15.68
CA PRO A 87 2.88 -6.51 -15.11
C PRO A 87 2.68 -5.91 -13.72
N TYR A 88 3.66 -6.02 -12.82
CA TYR A 88 3.59 -5.42 -11.47
C TYR A 88 3.40 -3.90 -11.52
N ALA A 89 4.21 -3.21 -12.32
CA ALA A 89 4.15 -1.76 -12.43
C ALA A 89 2.91 -1.28 -13.17
N SER A 90 2.61 -1.86 -14.34
CA SER A 90 1.46 -1.47 -15.15
C SER A 90 0.12 -1.76 -14.48
N ASN A 91 -0.04 -2.89 -13.78
CA ASN A 91 -1.25 -3.18 -13.00
C ASN A 91 -1.31 -2.31 -11.75
N GLY A 92 -0.16 -2.10 -11.09
CA GLY A 92 -0.06 -1.29 -9.89
C GLY A 92 -0.46 0.17 -10.13
N LEU A 93 -0.10 0.75 -11.28
CA LEU A 93 -0.48 2.11 -11.67
C LEU A 93 -2.00 2.30 -11.74
N GLU A 94 -2.73 1.34 -12.29
CA GLU A 94 -4.20 1.40 -12.39
C GLU A 94 -4.84 1.39 -10.99
N ILE A 95 -4.34 0.53 -10.10
CA ILE A 95 -4.83 0.43 -8.71
C ILE A 95 -4.44 1.66 -7.89
N TRP A 96 -3.23 2.17 -8.08
CA TRP A 96 -2.75 3.40 -7.44
C TRP A 96 -3.63 4.59 -7.79
N ASP A 97 -3.91 4.80 -9.08
CA ASP A 97 -4.77 5.90 -9.54
C ASP A 97 -6.20 5.77 -9.02
N ALA A 98 -6.74 4.55 -8.94
CA ALA A 98 -8.05 4.31 -8.33
C ALA A 98 -8.07 4.68 -6.84
N ILE A 99 -7.06 4.26 -6.08
CA ILE A 99 -6.92 4.61 -4.66
C ILE A 99 -6.79 6.12 -4.51
N LYS A 100 -5.88 6.75 -5.25
CA LYS A 100 -5.61 8.19 -5.15
C LYS A 100 -6.85 9.02 -5.49
N SER A 101 -7.58 8.66 -6.55
CA SER A 101 -8.83 9.33 -6.94
C SER A 101 -9.90 9.21 -5.87
N TRP A 102 -10.06 8.02 -5.25
CA TRP A 102 -11.00 7.82 -4.16
C TRP A 102 -10.61 8.63 -2.91
N VAL A 103 -9.33 8.64 -2.55
CA VAL A 103 -8.82 9.43 -1.41
C VAL A 103 -9.02 10.92 -1.67
N GLU A 104 -8.76 11.40 -2.87
CA GLU A 104 -8.96 12.81 -3.23
C GLU A 104 -10.43 13.22 -3.09
N GLU A 105 -11.35 12.41 -3.61
CA GLU A 105 -12.79 12.63 -3.43
C GLU A 105 -13.17 12.65 -1.95
N TYR A 106 -12.70 11.66 -1.17
CA TYR A 106 -12.96 11.58 0.27
C TYR A 106 -12.41 12.80 1.02
N VAL A 107 -11.14 13.14 0.84
CA VAL A 107 -10.50 14.29 1.49
C VAL A 107 -11.20 15.60 1.10
N SER A 108 -11.57 15.77 -0.17
CA SER A 108 -12.30 16.96 -0.64
C SER A 108 -13.69 17.11 -0.02
N PHE A 109 -14.29 16.01 0.45
CA PHE A 109 -15.56 16.02 1.16
C PHE A 109 -15.43 16.69 2.53
N TYR A 110 -14.36 16.38 3.28
CA TYR A 110 -14.15 16.84 4.65
C TYR A 110 -13.34 18.14 4.77
N TYR A 111 -12.35 18.35 3.90
CA TYR A 111 -11.48 19.52 3.92
C TYR A 111 -11.71 20.35 2.66
N LYS A 112 -12.40 21.49 2.81
CA LYS A 112 -12.71 22.42 1.71
C LYS A 112 -11.56 23.36 1.42
N SER A 113 -10.69 23.57 2.39
CA SER A 113 -9.55 24.48 2.29
C SER A 113 -8.34 23.94 3.05
N ALA A 114 -7.14 24.45 2.74
CA ALA A 114 -5.93 24.13 3.48
C ALA A 114 -6.03 24.62 4.93
N GLU A 115 -6.72 25.74 5.16
CA GLU A 115 -6.93 26.33 6.48
C GLU A 115 -7.76 25.41 7.41
N GLU A 116 -8.74 24.67 6.89
CA GLU A 116 -9.49 23.69 7.67
C GLU A 116 -8.60 22.54 8.13
N LEU A 117 -7.74 22.03 7.23
CA LEU A 117 -6.80 20.95 7.51
C LEU A 117 -5.73 21.37 8.53
N GLN A 118 -5.19 22.58 8.40
CA GLN A 118 -4.19 23.13 9.33
C GLN A 118 -4.77 23.38 10.72
N LYS A 119 -6.08 23.63 10.82
CA LYS A 119 -6.78 23.87 12.09
C LYS A 119 -7.33 22.60 12.72
N ASP A 120 -7.22 21.44 12.08
CA ASP A 120 -7.67 20.17 12.66
C ASP A 120 -6.64 19.65 13.68
N PRO A 121 -6.90 19.75 14.99
CA PRO A 121 -5.92 19.35 16.00
C PRO A 121 -5.71 17.84 16.05
N GLU A 122 -6.72 17.04 15.69
CA GLU A 122 -6.64 15.58 15.72
C GLU A 122 -5.77 15.07 14.57
N LEU A 123 -5.95 15.61 13.36
CA LEU A 123 -5.13 15.27 12.20
C LEU A 123 -3.64 15.63 12.44
N GLN A 124 -3.39 16.83 12.95
CA GLN A 124 -2.02 17.31 13.22
C GLN A 124 -1.35 16.45 14.32
N ALA A 125 -2.08 16.13 15.38
CA ALA A 125 -1.56 15.28 16.46
C ALA A 125 -1.30 13.85 15.96
N TRP A 126 -2.21 13.27 15.19
CA TRP A 126 -2.05 11.93 14.62
C TRP A 126 -0.82 11.82 13.72
N TRP A 127 -0.64 12.76 12.79
CA TRP A 127 0.53 12.73 11.90
C TRP A 127 1.83 12.92 12.67
N LYS A 128 1.83 13.82 13.65
CA LYS A 128 2.98 14.03 14.53
C LYS A 128 3.35 12.77 15.31
N GLU A 129 2.37 12.08 15.90
CA GLU A 129 2.60 10.81 16.62
C GLU A 129 3.13 9.73 15.67
N LEU A 130 2.55 9.60 14.47
CA LEU A 130 3.00 8.65 13.46
C LEU A 130 4.49 8.86 13.13
N VAL A 131 4.91 10.11 12.91
CA VAL A 131 6.29 10.45 12.54
C VAL A 131 7.25 10.38 13.72
N GLU A 132 6.91 11.00 14.85
CA GLU A 132 7.82 11.16 15.99
C GLU A 132 7.89 9.94 16.90
N MET A 133 6.80 9.16 16.99
CA MET A 133 6.71 7.99 17.86
C MET A 133 6.69 6.69 17.04
N GLY A 134 5.82 6.60 16.03
CA GLY A 134 5.70 5.41 15.17
C GLY A 134 6.96 5.15 14.33
N HIS A 135 7.53 6.22 13.78
CA HIS A 135 8.74 6.19 12.95
C HIS A 135 9.85 7.10 13.52
N GLY A 136 9.98 7.18 14.85
CA GLY A 136 10.83 8.14 15.55
C GLY A 136 12.32 8.10 15.19
N ASP A 137 12.83 6.97 14.71
CA ASP A 137 14.19 6.81 14.18
C ASP A 137 14.45 7.63 12.91
N PHE A 138 13.38 8.08 12.24
CA PHE A 138 13.40 8.79 10.97
C PHE A 138 12.70 10.15 11.03
N LYS A 139 12.22 10.60 12.20
CA LYS A 139 11.48 11.86 12.37
C LYS A 139 12.16 13.09 11.74
N ASP A 140 13.50 13.10 11.71
CA ASP A 140 14.31 14.22 11.22
C ASP A 140 14.55 14.19 9.70
N LYS A 141 13.98 13.22 8.97
CA LYS A 141 14.17 13.11 7.52
C LYS A 141 13.36 14.16 6.76
N PRO A 142 13.88 14.72 5.64
CA PRO A 142 13.25 15.83 4.94
C PRO A 142 12.04 15.42 4.09
N TRP A 143 11.80 14.13 3.92
CA TRP A 143 10.75 13.59 3.06
C TRP A 143 9.38 13.45 3.75
N TRP A 144 9.30 13.72 5.05
CA TRP A 144 8.01 13.75 5.76
C TRP A 144 7.15 14.93 5.30
N GLN A 145 5.92 14.61 4.90
CA GLN A 145 4.90 15.62 4.63
C GLN A 145 4.61 16.44 5.88
N LYS A 146 4.21 17.70 5.69
CA LYS A 146 3.95 18.63 6.79
C LYS A 146 2.48 18.65 7.22
N MET A 147 1.60 17.98 6.48
CA MET A 147 0.15 18.00 6.66
C MET A 147 -0.38 19.43 6.66
N GLN A 148 -0.04 20.20 5.64
CA GLN A 148 -0.47 21.60 5.48
C GLN A 148 -1.43 21.79 4.30
N THR A 149 -1.45 20.86 3.35
CA THR A 149 -2.26 20.93 2.13
C THR A 149 -3.06 19.65 1.93
N ARG A 150 -4.10 19.71 1.10
CA ARG A 150 -4.91 18.53 0.79
C ARG A 150 -4.11 17.53 -0.03
N GLU A 151 -3.23 18.02 -0.89
CA GLU A 151 -2.36 17.21 -1.73
C GLU A 151 -1.43 16.34 -0.88
N GLU A 152 -0.85 16.91 0.19
CA GLU A 152 -0.03 16.16 1.15
C GLU A 152 -0.84 15.07 1.88
N LEU A 153 -2.06 15.41 2.31
CA LEU A 153 -2.94 14.47 3.00
C LEU A 153 -3.41 13.34 2.08
N VAL A 154 -3.79 13.66 0.85
CA VAL A 154 -4.18 12.68 -0.17
C VAL A 154 -3.03 11.73 -0.45
N GLU A 155 -1.82 12.25 -0.63
CA GLU A 155 -0.63 11.42 -0.88
C GLU A 155 -0.35 10.47 0.30
N ALA A 156 -0.43 10.96 1.54
CA ALA A 156 -0.22 10.14 2.72
C ALA A 156 -1.28 9.04 2.87
N PHE A 157 -2.56 9.37 2.74
CA PHE A 157 -3.65 8.41 2.84
C PHE A 157 -3.63 7.38 1.71
N ALA A 158 -3.41 7.81 0.47
CA ALA A 158 -3.29 6.91 -0.68
C ALA A 158 -2.12 5.94 -0.47
N THR A 159 -1.00 6.43 0.06
CA THR A 159 0.16 5.58 0.33
C THR A 159 -0.10 4.55 1.42
N LEU A 160 -0.72 4.95 2.54
CA LEU A 160 -1.09 4.01 3.61
C LEU A 160 -2.03 2.90 3.10
N ILE A 161 -3.01 3.27 2.28
CA ILE A 161 -3.95 2.31 1.69
C ILE A 161 -3.25 1.41 0.68
N TRP A 162 -2.40 1.95 -0.19
CA TRP A 162 -1.60 1.19 -1.14
C TRP A 162 -0.75 0.13 -0.43
N ILE A 163 -0.04 0.52 0.63
CA ILE A 163 0.82 -0.38 1.40
C ILE A 163 0.00 -1.49 2.05
N ALA A 164 -1.12 -1.13 2.69
CA ALA A 164 -1.98 -2.07 3.41
C ALA A 164 -2.79 -2.99 2.48
N SER A 165 -2.94 -2.64 1.20
CA SER A 165 -3.73 -3.40 0.24
C SER A 165 -2.87 -3.96 -0.90
N ALA A 166 -2.70 -3.21 -1.98
CA ALA A 166 -2.10 -3.67 -3.23
C ALA A 166 -0.64 -4.11 -3.08
N LEU A 167 0.18 -3.37 -2.34
CA LEU A 167 1.57 -3.76 -2.09
C LEU A 167 1.64 -5.05 -1.28
N HIS A 168 0.92 -5.09 -0.16
CA HIS A 168 0.84 -6.28 0.69
C HIS A 168 0.39 -7.48 -0.14
N ALA A 169 -0.69 -7.35 -0.91
CA ALA A 169 -1.20 -8.41 -1.77
C ALA A 169 -0.15 -8.90 -2.78
N ALA A 170 0.52 -7.97 -3.48
CA ALA A 170 1.49 -8.31 -4.52
C ALA A 170 2.72 -9.05 -4.00
N VAL A 171 3.21 -8.72 -2.79
CA VAL A 171 4.38 -9.39 -2.19
C VAL A 171 4.03 -10.62 -1.35
N ASN A 172 2.76 -10.80 -0.99
CA ASN A 172 2.29 -11.87 -0.10
C ASN A 172 1.64 -13.02 -0.86
N PHE A 173 0.64 -12.77 -1.70
CA PHE A 173 -0.14 -13.84 -2.34
C PHE A 173 0.61 -14.56 -3.47
N GLY A 174 1.69 -13.97 -3.99
CA GLY A 174 2.61 -14.61 -4.92
C GLY A 174 3.58 -15.61 -4.29
N GLN A 175 3.66 -15.70 -2.96
CA GLN A 175 4.66 -16.55 -2.30
C GLN A 175 4.41 -18.04 -2.50
N TYR A 176 3.15 -18.50 -2.52
CA TYR A 176 2.82 -19.91 -2.77
C TYR A 176 2.99 -20.35 -4.23
N PRO A 177 2.50 -19.58 -5.24
CA PRO A 177 2.64 -19.99 -6.65
C PRO A 177 4.09 -20.06 -7.14
N TYR A 178 5.02 -19.25 -6.59
CA TYR A 178 6.41 -19.18 -7.05
C TYR A 178 7.44 -19.84 -6.10
N GLY A 179 7.04 -20.30 -4.90
CA GLY A 179 7.96 -20.80 -3.88
C GLY A 179 8.29 -22.31 -3.99
N GLU A 180 9.53 -22.63 -4.38
CA GLU A 180 10.07 -24.01 -4.39
C GLU A 180 10.82 -24.38 -3.08
N THR A 181 10.15 -24.58 -1.93
CA THR A 181 10.73 -25.28 -0.75
C THR A 181 9.67 -25.96 0.14
N LEU A 182 9.78 -27.28 0.33
CA LEU A 182 8.77 -28.15 0.98
C LEU A 182 8.53 -27.92 2.49
N ILE A 183 9.34 -27.10 3.17
CA ILE A 183 9.20 -26.83 4.62
C ILE A 183 8.62 -25.44 4.88
N ASP A 184 8.92 -24.45 4.03
CA ASP A 184 8.33 -23.10 4.10
C ASP A 184 6.89 -23.08 3.57
N LEU A 185 6.53 -24.09 2.76
CA LEU A 185 5.25 -24.25 2.10
C LEU A 185 4.03 -24.15 3.03
N THR A 186 4.09 -24.62 4.28
CA THR A 186 2.93 -24.53 5.20
C THR A 186 2.73 -23.13 5.79
N VAL A 187 3.81 -22.40 6.10
CA VAL A 187 3.74 -21.01 6.55
C VAL A 187 3.33 -20.11 5.39
N ILE A 188 3.93 -20.32 4.22
CA ILE A 188 3.59 -19.63 2.98
C ILE A 188 2.14 -19.90 2.59
N GLU A 189 1.65 -21.13 2.72
CA GLU A 189 0.25 -21.48 2.46
C GLU A 189 -0.72 -20.76 3.40
N ILE A 190 -0.40 -20.65 4.68
CA ILE A 190 -1.23 -19.91 5.65
C ILE A 190 -1.22 -18.41 5.32
N LEU A 191 -0.06 -17.85 5.02
CA LEU A 191 0.08 -16.42 4.69
C LEU A 191 -0.55 -16.07 3.33
N SER A 192 -0.54 -17.00 2.37
CA SER A 192 -1.08 -16.78 1.01
C SER A 192 -2.59 -17.04 0.90
N ARG A 193 -3.24 -17.58 1.93
CA ARG A 193 -4.68 -17.81 1.92
C ARG A 193 -5.43 -16.57 2.41
N HIS A 194 -6.34 -16.08 1.59
CA HIS A 194 -7.35 -15.13 2.03
C HIS A 194 -8.20 -15.74 3.15
N ALA A 195 -8.45 -14.96 4.20
CA ALA A 195 -9.37 -15.39 5.27
C ALA A 195 -10.81 -15.37 4.73
N SER A 196 -11.68 -16.29 5.16
CA SER A 196 -13.06 -16.36 4.68
C SER A 196 -13.90 -15.11 5.03
N ASP A 197 -13.44 -14.33 5.99
CA ASP A 197 -14.03 -13.08 6.49
C ASP A 197 -13.24 -11.83 6.05
N GLU A 198 -12.35 -11.96 5.06
CA GLU A 198 -11.56 -10.84 4.54
C GLU A 198 -12.44 -9.85 3.75
N PHE A 199 -12.34 -8.56 4.12
CA PHE A 199 -13.00 -7.47 3.41
C PHE A 199 -12.07 -6.90 2.35
N TYR A 200 -12.50 -6.93 1.09
CA TYR A 200 -11.73 -6.37 -0.02
C TYR A 200 -11.97 -4.86 -0.16
N LEU A 201 -11.00 -4.20 -0.79
CA LEU A 201 -11.06 -2.81 -1.19
C LEU A 201 -12.31 -2.61 -2.08
N GLY A 202 -13.18 -1.64 -1.75
CA GLY A 202 -14.42 -1.41 -2.51
C GLY A 202 -15.71 -2.11 -2.00
N GLN A 203 -15.75 -2.72 -0.80
CA GLN A 203 -16.95 -3.42 -0.26
C GLN A 203 -17.84 -2.77 0.85
N ARG A 204 -17.68 -1.49 1.20
CA ARG A 204 -18.44 -0.68 2.20
C ARG A 204 -19.51 0.28 1.62
N ASP A 205 -20.36 0.81 2.50
CA ASP A 205 -21.40 1.80 2.17
C ASP A 205 -20.88 3.25 2.03
N GLY A 206 -21.35 3.96 1.00
CA GLY A 206 -21.05 5.37 0.70
C GLY A 206 -20.93 5.61 -0.82
N GLU A 207 -21.43 6.73 -1.36
CA GLU A 207 -21.45 6.93 -2.82
C GLU A 207 -20.05 6.97 -3.47
N ALA A 208 -19.10 7.70 -2.88
CA ALA A 208 -17.72 7.74 -3.34
C ALA A 208 -17.08 6.35 -3.31
N PHE A 209 -17.40 5.59 -2.28
CA PHE A 209 -16.89 4.25 -2.09
C PHE A 209 -17.53 3.25 -3.07
N LYS A 210 -18.81 3.40 -3.43
CA LYS A 210 -19.45 2.63 -4.52
C LYS A 210 -18.81 2.92 -5.88
N ARG A 211 -18.49 4.19 -6.17
CA ARG A 211 -17.74 4.57 -7.39
C ARG A 211 -16.37 3.91 -7.42
N PHE A 212 -15.69 3.90 -6.29
CA PHE A 212 -14.39 3.24 -6.15
C PHE A 212 -14.47 1.73 -6.37
N GLY A 213 -15.45 1.04 -5.78
CA GLY A 213 -15.69 -0.39 -6.03
C GLY A 213 -15.95 -0.67 -7.52
N LYS A 214 -16.79 0.14 -8.17
CA LYS A 214 -17.03 0.02 -9.62
C LYS A 214 -15.74 0.24 -10.45
N ASN A 215 -14.90 1.21 -10.06
CA ASN A 215 -13.61 1.43 -10.73
C ASN A 215 -12.69 0.21 -10.60
N LEU A 216 -12.66 -0.44 -9.42
CA LEU A 216 -11.90 -1.67 -9.21
C LEU A 216 -12.42 -2.83 -10.08
N GLU A 217 -13.74 -2.98 -10.23
CA GLU A 217 -14.33 -3.98 -11.15
C GLU A 217 -13.95 -3.72 -12.62
N GLU A 218 -13.87 -2.45 -13.03
CA GLU A 218 -13.43 -2.06 -14.37
C GLU A 218 -11.94 -2.33 -14.57
N ILE A 219 -11.11 -2.09 -13.54
CA ILE A 219 -9.69 -2.43 -13.55
C ILE A 219 -9.51 -3.95 -13.64
N GLU A 220 -10.23 -4.74 -12.85
CA GLU A 220 -10.19 -6.21 -12.91
C GLU A 220 -10.43 -6.73 -14.33
N LYS A 221 -11.46 -6.21 -15.01
CA LYS A 221 -11.74 -6.57 -16.42
C LYS A 221 -10.57 -6.24 -17.34
N LYS A 222 -9.99 -5.04 -17.23
CA LYS A 222 -8.79 -4.66 -17.99
C LYS A 222 -7.60 -5.57 -17.71
N LEU A 223 -7.41 -5.98 -16.45
CA LEU A 223 -6.32 -6.89 -16.08
C LEU A 223 -6.53 -8.29 -16.67
N ILE A 224 -7.77 -8.80 -16.66
CA ILE A 224 -8.13 -10.06 -17.32
C ILE A 224 -7.87 -9.96 -18.83
N GLU A 225 -8.25 -8.86 -19.48
CA GLU A 225 -7.97 -8.63 -20.91
C GLU A 225 -6.46 -8.62 -21.19
N LYS A 226 -5.68 -7.86 -20.40
CA LYS A 226 -4.21 -7.82 -20.52
C LYS A 226 -3.58 -9.21 -20.32
N ASN A 227 -4.09 -10.00 -19.38
CA ASN A 227 -3.58 -11.35 -19.12
C ASN A 227 -3.94 -12.37 -20.23
N ASN A 228 -4.93 -12.07 -21.08
CA ASN A 228 -5.30 -12.88 -22.24
C ASN A 228 -4.69 -12.37 -23.56
N ASP A 229 -3.98 -11.24 -23.54
CA ASP A 229 -3.31 -10.69 -24.71
C ASP A 229 -1.97 -11.41 -24.97
N GLU A 230 -1.91 -12.22 -26.02
CA GLU A 230 -0.72 -12.99 -26.40
C GLU A 230 0.49 -12.12 -26.78
N THR A 231 0.28 -10.83 -27.04
CA THR A 231 1.38 -9.88 -27.30
C THR A 231 2.09 -9.46 -26.02
N LEU A 232 1.44 -9.55 -24.85
CA LEU A 232 1.97 -9.23 -23.53
C LEU A 232 2.64 -10.43 -22.86
N ARG A 233 3.78 -10.84 -23.42
CA ARG A 233 4.47 -12.09 -23.06
C ARG A 233 4.95 -12.15 -21.61
N ASN A 234 5.25 -11.02 -20.97
CA ASN A 234 5.78 -10.99 -19.60
C ASN A 234 4.72 -11.32 -18.54
N ARG A 235 3.43 -11.32 -18.92
CA ARG A 235 2.32 -11.69 -18.04
C ARG A 235 2.20 -13.18 -17.82
N TYR A 236 2.59 -13.99 -18.80
CA TYR A 236 2.39 -15.43 -18.76
C TYR A 236 3.69 -16.18 -18.49
N GLY A 237 4.76 -15.74 -19.16
CA GLY A 237 6.07 -16.38 -19.14
C GLY A 237 6.06 -17.86 -19.56
N PRO A 238 7.21 -18.55 -19.48
CA PRO A 238 7.30 -19.99 -19.78
C PRO A 238 6.50 -20.87 -18.81
N ALA A 239 6.27 -20.40 -17.59
CA ALA A 239 5.54 -21.12 -16.54
C ALA A 239 4.02 -21.14 -16.72
N LYS A 240 3.49 -20.36 -17.68
CA LYS A 240 2.06 -20.27 -17.98
C LYS A 240 1.20 -19.83 -16.80
N MET A 241 1.64 -18.78 -16.12
CA MET A 241 0.98 -18.25 -14.92
C MET A 241 0.61 -16.77 -15.15
N PRO A 242 -0.64 -16.49 -15.55
CA PRO A 242 -1.13 -15.13 -15.77
C PRO A 242 -1.32 -14.34 -14.46
#